data_AF-A0A444W8B8-F1
#
_entry.id   AF-A0A444W8B8-F1
#
_cell.length_a   1.000
_cell.length_b   1.000
_cell.length_c   1.000
_cell.angle_alpha   90.00
_cell.angle_beta   90.00
_cell.angle_gamma   90.00
#
_symmetry.space_group_name_H-M   'P 1'
#
loop_
_entity.id
_entity.type
_entity.pdbx_description
1 polymer ?
#
loop_
_entity_poly.entity_id
_entity_poly.type
_entity_poly.pdbx_seq_one_letter_code
_entity_poly.pdbx_strand_id
1 'polypeptide(L)'
;MSIEEHIKLFLKRLSQYYGVLNEDLELSFEYDIPETFLENIKNIIPSNEQLEYFYTIITDFLSDTNIDLNDDATSYQNIYKLEIKHLSRKKETKFRIRNFAITIDSGAIIPLSFFKTPHSFSFLNTEKDNIIRKIREIILFYGDSSLPQIEFEETINKIINPAKNSIIAIYNTTDKDFVKLYSKSYFIYLLKGHKTIYPTELLHTYRINNTLINTVNHSTSDFTQFFEIYDVIDEYHHIDDLLIKYLKLYQIIEYLITRHILVNIQSNTSNQNLFLREMYSLAKIDDFDEKNFKKVFENNRTDLSNWFKSKIDGNSKIKVAVEHLLYPNETKSFDTSNLNQVYNGLFRVLYKLRNTIVHNKESEIHLTIHNILLKEGIILLIKELIIKFEFIILKKVADFESTIKYKNKHLDLY
;
A
#
# COMPACT_ATOMS: atom_id res chain seq x y z
N MET A 1 -6.48 -44.29 -0.29
CA MET A 1 -5.99 -43.83 -1.60
C MET A 1 -4.61 -43.27 -1.38
N SER A 2 -3.65 -43.60 -2.25
CA SER A 2 -2.28 -43.09 -2.13
C SER A 2 -2.21 -41.59 -2.42
N ILE A 3 -1.09 -40.95 -2.09
CA ILE A 3 -0.78 -39.56 -2.49
C ILE A 3 -0.86 -39.45 -4.02
N GLU A 4 -0.28 -40.42 -4.73
CA GLU A 4 -0.30 -40.50 -6.18
C GLU A 4 -1.73 -40.44 -6.76
N GLU A 5 -2.62 -41.30 -6.24
CA GLU A 5 -4.01 -41.39 -6.70
C GLU A 5 -4.76 -40.07 -6.48
N HIS A 6 -4.54 -39.39 -5.36
CA HIS A 6 -5.15 -38.09 -5.10
C HIS A 6 -4.66 -37.01 -6.08
N ILE A 7 -3.37 -36.99 -6.40
CA ILE A 7 -2.82 -36.06 -7.40
C ILE A 7 -3.44 -36.31 -8.78
N LYS A 8 -3.51 -37.59 -9.21
CA LYS A 8 -4.17 -37.95 -10.48
C LYS A 8 -5.66 -37.56 -10.46
N LEU A 9 -6.37 -37.77 -9.36
CA LEU A 9 -7.78 -37.40 -9.29
C LEU A 9 -7.99 -35.88 -9.29
N PHE A 10 -7.15 -35.12 -8.60
CA PHE A 10 -7.15 -33.65 -8.66
C PHE A 10 -6.98 -33.15 -10.11
N LEU A 11 -5.99 -33.72 -10.82
CA LEU A 11 -5.71 -33.41 -12.21
C LEU A 11 -6.88 -33.77 -13.14
N LYS A 12 -7.50 -34.94 -12.95
CA LYS A 12 -8.70 -35.35 -13.70
C LYS A 12 -9.86 -34.37 -13.49
N ARG A 13 -10.14 -33.99 -12.25
CA ARG A 13 -11.20 -33.01 -11.92
C ARG A 13 -10.93 -31.64 -12.53
N LEU A 14 -9.66 -31.24 -12.60
CA LEU A 14 -9.25 -30.01 -13.27
C LEU A 14 -9.54 -30.08 -14.77
N SER A 15 -9.20 -31.19 -15.44
CA SER A 15 -9.54 -31.42 -16.84
C SER A 15 -11.05 -31.40 -17.11
N GLN A 16 -11.85 -31.91 -16.17
CA GLN A 16 -13.31 -31.83 -16.23
C GLN A 16 -13.81 -30.39 -16.10
N TYR A 17 -13.28 -29.62 -15.14
CA TYR A 17 -13.64 -28.20 -14.94
C TYR A 17 -13.42 -27.36 -16.20
N TYR A 18 -12.36 -27.64 -16.96
CA TYR A 18 -12.06 -26.97 -18.22
C TYR A 18 -12.81 -27.56 -19.43
N GLY A 19 -13.56 -28.65 -19.26
CA GLY A 19 -14.27 -29.31 -20.35
C GLY A 19 -13.36 -29.95 -21.39
N VAL A 20 -12.14 -30.36 -20.99
CA VAL A 20 -11.13 -30.92 -21.90
C VAL A 20 -10.89 -32.42 -21.70
N LEU A 21 -11.52 -33.04 -20.69
CA LEU A 21 -11.41 -34.49 -20.46
C LEU A 21 -12.02 -35.26 -21.65
N ASN A 22 -11.16 -35.90 -22.44
CA ASN A 22 -11.50 -36.76 -23.58
C ASN A 22 -11.00 -38.20 -23.34
N GLU A 23 -11.24 -39.09 -24.31
CA GLU A 23 -10.81 -40.51 -24.22
C GLU A 23 -9.29 -40.64 -24.00
N ASP A 24 -8.48 -39.82 -24.67
CA ASP A 24 -7.01 -39.85 -24.52
C ASP A 24 -6.56 -39.49 -23.09
N LEU A 25 -7.15 -38.45 -22.50
CA LEU A 25 -6.86 -38.07 -21.11
C LEU A 25 -7.41 -39.07 -20.10
N GLU A 26 -8.51 -39.76 -20.41
CA GLU A 26 -9.03 -40.83 -19.56
C GLU A 26 -8.07 -42.04 -19.56
N LEU A 27 -7.54 -42.42 -20.73
CA LEU A 27 -6.49 -43.44 -20.84
C LEU A 27 -5.21 -43.00 -20.10
N SER A 28 -4.80 -41.74 -20.26
CA SER A 28 -3.63 -41.21 -19.55
C SER A 28 -3.83 -41.26 -18.02
N PHE A 29 -5.01 -40.91 -17.53
CA PHE A 29 -5.37 -41.07 -16.12
C PHE A 29 -5.30 -42.53 -15.66
N GLU A 30 -5.69 -43.50 -16.46
CA GLU A 30 -5.66 -44.92 -16.09
C GLU A 30 -4.24 -45.52 -16.09
N TYR A 31 -3.46 -45.25 -17.14
CA TYR A 31 -2.23 -46.01 -17.42
C TYR A 31 -0.92 -45.24 -17.23
N ASP A 32 -0.94 -43.91 -17.31
CA ASP A 32 0.28 -43.13 -17.21
C ASP A 32 0.67 -42.85 -15.75
N ILE A 33 1.98 -42.67 -15.54
CA ILE A 33 2.49 -42.07 -14.31
C ILE A 33 2.04 -40.60 -14.19
N PRO A 34 1.91 -40.05 -12.97
CA PRO A 34 1.37 -38.71 -12.76
C PRO A 34 2.10 -37.60 -13.52
N GLU A 35 3.41 -37.71 -13.71
CA GLU A 35 4.23 -36.74 -14.43
C GLU A 35 3.81 -36.64 -15.90
N THR A 36 3.64 -37.80 -16.55
CA THR A 36 3.17 -37.87 -17.93
C THR A 36 1.75 -37.33 -18.05
N PHE A 37 0.87 -37.70 -17.12
CA PHE A 37 -0.51 -37.20 -17.10
C PHE A 37 -0.57 -35.67 -16.89
N LEU A 38 0.27 -35.12 -16.00
CA LEU A 38 0.41 -33.69 -15.78
C LEU A 38 0.86 -32.95 -17.05
N GLU A 39 1.86 -33.47 -17.76
CA GLU A 39 2.33 -32.86 -19.02
C GLU A 39 1.25 -32.89 -20.11
N ASN A 40 0.50 -33.99 -20.22
CA ASN A 40 -0.63 -34.07 -21.14
C ASN A 40 -1.69 -33.00 -20.83
N ILE A 41 -1.98 -32.77 -19.55
CA ILE A 41 -2.93 -31.75 -19.11
C ILE A 41 -2.42 -30.33 -19.40
N LYS A 42 -1.16 -30.03 -19.07
CA LYS A 42 -0.53 -28.71 -19.31
C LYS A 42 -0.63 -28.29 -20.77
N ASN A 43 -0.50 -29.23 -21.70
CA ASN A 43 -0.55 -28.95 -23.13
C ASN A 43 -1.96 -28.61 -23.65
N ILE A 44 -3.02 -28.93 -22.90
CA ILE A 44 -4.41 -28.81 -23.33
C ILE A 44 -5.13 -27.68 -22.59
N ILE A 45 -4.89 -27.52 -21.29
CA ILE A 45 -5.58 -26.51 -20.48
C ILE A 45 -4.99 -25.11 -20.72
N PRO A 46 -5.82 -24.06 -20.89
CA PRO A 46 -5.34 -22.69 -21.01
C PRO A 46 -4.46 -22.26 -19.84
N SER A 47 -3.24 -21.83 -20.14
CA SER A 47 -2.31 -21.30 -19.16
C SER A 47 -2.83 -20.01 -18.50
N ASN A 48 -2.72 -19.94 -17.17
CA ASN A 48 -2.82 -18.70 -16.41
C ASN A 48 -1.85 -18.74 -15.22
N GLU A 49 -1.48 -17.58 -14.69
CA GLU A 49 -0.45 -17.45 -13.64
C GLU A 49 -0.70 -18.38 -12.42
N GLN A 50 -1.94 -18.49 -11.94
CA GLN A 50 -2.26 -19.31 -10.77
C GLN A 50 -2.18 -20.80 -11.07
N LEU A 51 -2.57 -21.19 -12.28
CA LEU A 51 -2.54 -22.58 -12.72
C LEU A 51 -1.11 -23.06 -12.97
N GLU A 52 -0.28 -22.23 -13.59
CA GLU A 52 1.17 -22.49 -13.72
C GLU A 52 1.83 -22.69 -12.36
N TYR A 53 1.39 -21.93 -11.35
CA TYR A 53 1.85 -22.12 -9.98
C TYR A 53 1.43 -23.48 -9.41
N PHE A 54 0.18 -23.92 -9.61
CA PHE A 54 -0.23 -25.27 -9.22
C PHE A 54 0.59 -26.34 -9.92
N TYR A 55 0.81 -26.21 -11.23
CA TYR A 55 1.61 -27.16 -11.98
C TYR A 55 3.06 -27.23 -11.49
N THR A 56 3.65 -26.10 -11.15
CA THR A 56 4.98 -26.04 -10.52
C THR A 56 4.96 -26.80 -9.20
N ILE A 57 3.98 -26.52 -8.32
CA ILE A 57 3.87 -27.19 -7.02
C ILE A 57 3.64 -28.70 -7.15
N ILE A 58 2.84 -29.15 -8.13
CA ILE A 58 2.61 -30.58 -8.40
C ILE A 58 3.90 -31.22 -8.92
N THR A 59 4.60 -30.58 -9.84
CA THR A 59 5.90 -31.07 -10.35
C THR A 59 6.92 -31.20 -9.21
N ASP A 60 6.99 -30.19 -8.35
CA ASP A 60 7.84 -30.19 -7.15
C ASP A 60 7.39 -31.25 -6.12
N PHE A 61 6.10 -31.61 -6.09
CA PHE A 61 5.56 -32.62 -5.18
C PHE A 61 5.93 -34.03 -5.67
N LEU A 62 5.77 -34.30 -6.97
CA LEU A 62 6.13 -35.58 -7.58
C LEU A 62 7.64 -35.86 -7.57
N SER A 63 8.46 -34.81 -7.61
CA SER A 63 9.92 -34.93 -7.57
C SER A 63 10.53 -34.91 -6.15
N ASP A 64 9.71 -34.74 -5.10
CA ASP A 64 10.20 -34.65 -3.73
C ASP A 64 10.59 -36.03 -3.17
N THR A 65 11.88 -36.33 -3.17
CA THR A 65 12.42 -37.61 -2.70
C THR A 65 12.16 -37.91 -1.22
N ASN A 66 11.70 -36.94 -0.43
CA ASN A 66 11.36 -37.14 0.97
C ASN A 66 9.91 -37.64 1.18
N ILE A 67 9.16 -37.80 0.09
CA ILE A 67 7.75 -38.18 0.10
C ILE A 67 7.60 -39.48 -0.67
N ASP A 68 7.06 -40.51 -0.02
CA ASP A 68 6.65 -41.73 -0.71
C ASP A 68 5.25 -41.51 -1.29
N LEU A 69 5.13 -41.48 -2.62
CA LEU A 69 3.85 -41.27 -3.30
C LEU A 69 2.86 -42.43 -3.06
N ASN A 70 3.33 -43.58 -2.59
CA ASN A 70 2.49 -44.73 -2.22
C ASN A 70 1.89 -44.61 -0.82
N ASP A 71 2.36 -43.66 -0.01
CA ASP A 71 1.80 -43.44 1.33
C ASP A 71 0.33 -43.04 1.27
N ASP A 72 -0.40 -43.35 2.35
CA ASP A 72 -1.77 -42.90 2.52
C ASP A 72 -1.81 -41.37 2.60
N ALA A 73 -2.56 -40.73 1.69
CA ALA A 73 -2.67 -39.27 1.65
C ALA A 73 -3.19 -38.66 2.95
N THR A 74 -3.98 -39.40 3.72
CA THR A 74 -4.49 -38.95 5.03
C THR A 74 -3.39 -38.76 6.07
N SER A 75 -2.24 -39.42 5.91
CA SER A 75 -1.06 -39.22 6.76
C SER A 75 -0.34 -37.90 6.46
N TYR A 76 -0.47 -37.41 5.23
CA TYR A 76 0.14 -36.16 4.76
C TYR A 76 -0.78 -34.94 4.97
N GLN A 77 -2.09 -35.17 4.94
CA GLN A 77 -3.12 -34.14 4.97
C GLN A 77 -3.55 -33.80 6.40
N ASN A 78 -3.39 -32.54 6.78
CA ASN A 78 -3.93 -32.01 8.04
C ASN A 78 -4.85 -30.83 7.73
N ILE A 79 -5.93 -31.10 6.99
CA ILE A 79 -6.96 -30.14 6.62
C ILE A 79 -8.31 -30.69 7.07
N TYR A 80 -8.95 -29.99 8.01
CA TYR A 80 -10.31 -30.26 8.42
C TYR A 80 -11.34 -29.49 7.59
N LYS A 81 -11.01 -28.26 7.18
CA LYS A 81 -11.87 -27.45 6.31
C LYS A 81 -11.04 -26.43 5.53
N LEU A 82 -11.51 -26.09 4.34
CA LEU A 82 -11.04 -24.95 3.57
C LEU A 82 -12.18 -23.96 3.33
N GLU A 83 -11.89 -22.66 3.43
CA GLU A 83 -12.81 -21.60 3.06
C GLU A 83 -12.09 -20.50 2.28
N ILE A 84 -12.68 -20.02 1.20
CA ILE A 84 -12.20 -18.81 0.50
C ILE A 84 -13.04 -17.62 0.96
N LYS A 85 -12.39 -16.65 1.61
CA LYS A 85 -13.04 -15.43 2.10
C LYS A 85 -12.60 -14.24 1.25
N HIS A 86 -13.59 -13.53 0.74
CA HIS A 86 -13.37 -12.21 0.17
C HIS A 86 -13.41 -11.16 1.28
N LEU A 87 -12.27 -10.50 1.51
CA LEU A 87 -12.20 -9.40 2.47
C LEU A 87 -12.79 -8.14 1.82
N SER A 88 -14.11 -7.98 1.98
CA SER A 88 -14.88 -6.88 1.42
C SER A 88 -14.54 -5.53 2.07
N ARG A 89 -14.37 -4.53 1.22
CA ARG A 89 -14.10 -3.12 1.58
C ARG A 89 -15.26 -2.41 2.30
N LYS A 90 -16.49 -2.94 2.27
CA LYS A 90 -17.71 -2.17 2.58
C LYS A 90 -18.54 -2.64 3.77
N LYS A 91 -18.36 -3.87 4.29
CA LYS A 91 -19.29 -4.43 5.30
C LYS A 91 -18.67 -4.88 6.62
N GLU A 92 -17.35 -5.01 6.70
CA GLU A 92 -16.69 -5.42 7.95
C GLU A 92 -15.47 -4.54 8.20
N THR A 93 -15.67 -3.43 8.90
CA THR A 93 -14.59 -2.50 9.30
C THR A 93 -13.52 -3.17 10.18
N LYS A 94 -13.79 -4.36 10.71
CA LYS A 94 -12.90 -5.13 11.58
C LYS A 94 -11.77 -5.85 10.82
N PHE A 95 -12.02 -6.34 9.59
CA PHE A 95 -11.01 -7.06 8.81
C PHE A 95 -10.56 -6.22 7.63
N ARG A 96 -9.70 -5.25 7.93
CA ARG A 96 -8.98 -4.53 6.88
C ARG A 96 -8.08 -5.55 6.18
N ILE A 97 -8.06 -5.51 4.85
CA ILE A 97 -7.26 -6.40 4.03
C ILE A 97 -5.79 -6.33 4.46
N ARG A 98 -5.24 -7.46 4.88
CA ARG A 98 -3.80 -7.66 5.06
C ARG A 98 -3.38 -8.79 4.13
N ASN A 99 -2.45 -8.48 3.23
CA ASN A 99 -1.82 -9.49 2.38
C ASN A 99 -0.64 -10.06 3.16
N PHE A 100 -0.89 -11.16 3.87
CA PHE A 100 0.12 -11.96 4.57
C PHE A 100 -0.20 -13.44 4.37
N ALA A 101 0.82 -14.28 4.34
CA ALA A 101 0.67 -15.72 4.34
C ALA A 101 1.39 -16.30 5.56
N ILE A 102 0.75 -17.24 6.25
CA ILE A 102 1.36 -17.96 7.38
C ILE A 102 0.63 -19.27 7.64
N THR A 103 1.41 -20.24 8.10
CA THR A 103 0.94 -21.51 8.67
C THR A 103 1.17 -21.51 10.18
N ILE A 104 0.15 -21.93 10.92
CA ILE A 104 0.19 -22.12 12.37
C ILE A 104 -0.47 -23.46 12.73
N ASP A 105 -0.35 -23.92 13.97
CA ASP A 105 -0.86 -25.24 14.36
C ASP A 105 -2.36 -25.40 14.09
N SER A 106 -3.14 -24.32 14.29
CA SER A 106 -4.59 -24.32 14.07
C SER A 106 -5.03 -24.19 12.61
N GLY A 107 -4.11 -23.88 11.68
CA GLY A 107 -4.49 -23.63 10.29
C GLY A 107 -3.50 -22.80 9.49
N ALA A 108 -3.96 -22.28 8.35
CA ALA A 108 -3.18 -21.37 7.53
C ALA A 108 -4.05 -20.24 6.96
N ILE A 109 -3.41 -19.11 6.74
CA ILE A 109 -3.95 -18.01 5.94
C ILE A 109 -3.03 -17.86 4.73
N ILE A 110 -3.57 -17.98 3.52
CA ILE A 110 -2.81 -17.83 2.27
C ILE A 110 -3.59 -16.88 1.34
N PRO A 111 -3.07 -15.69 1.02
CA PRO A 111 -3.74 -14.76 0.13
C PRO A 111 -3.69 -15.29 -1.31
N LEU A 112 -4.76 -15.12 -2.09
CA LEU A 112 -4.76 -15.63 -3.48
C LEU A 112 -3.74 -14.93 -4.38
N SER A 113 -3.25 -13.75 -3.99
CA SER A 113 -2.11 -13.09 -4.65
C SER A 113 -0.78 -13.84 -4.48
N PHE A 114 -0.68 -14.76 -3.52
CA PHE A 114 0.49 -15.61 -3.32
C PHE A 114 0.75 -16.50 -4.54
N PHE A 115 -0.30 -17.02 -5.16
CA PHE A 115 -0.20 -17.86 -6.37
C PHE A 115 0.32 -17.09 -7.60
N LYS A 116 0.17 -15.76 -7.62
CA LYS A 116 0.65 -14.92 -8.73
C LYS A 116 2.08 -14.44 -8.53
N THR A 117 2.39 -14.05 -7.30
CA THR A 117 3.63 -13.35 -6.98
C THR A 117 4.25 -13.89 -5.68
N PRO A 118 4.62 -15.18 -5.64
CA PRO A 118 5.13 -15.81 -4.42
C PRO A 118 6.42 -15.13 -3.93
N HIS A 119 7.25 -14.64 -4.85
CA HIS A 119 8.50 -13.93 -4.57
C HIS A 119 8.32 -12.55 -3.94
N SER A 120 7.13 -11.96 -4.01
CA SER A 120 6.83 -10.66 -3.37
C SER A 120 6.74 -10.76 -1.85
N PHE A 121 6.72 -11.98 -1.29
CA PHE A 121 6.70 -12.22 0.13
C PHE A 121 8.11 -12.56 0.62
N SER A 122 8.66 -11.73 1.51
CA SER A 122 9.95 -12.00 2.15
C SER A 122 9.78 -13.04 3.26
N PHE A 123 9.94 -14.32 2.92
CA PHE A 123 9.89 -15.43 3.87
C PHE A 123 11.27 -16.04 4.13
N LEU A 124 11.44 -16.60 5.32
CA LEU A 124 12.47 -17.61 5.54
C LEU A 124 12.11 -18.86 4.74
N ASN A 125 13.10 -19.59 4.21
CA ASN A 125 12.86 -20.80 3.40
C ASN A 125 11.92 -21.78 4.11
N THR A 126 12.15 -22.03 5.40
CA THR A 126 11.31 -22.92 6.23
C THR A 126 9.83 -22.52 6.25
N GLU A 127 9.52 -21.22 6.20
CA GLU A 127 8.13 -20.75 6.20
C GLU A 127 7.51 -20.87 4.82
N LYS A 128 8.29 -20.60 3.78
CA LYS A 128 7.88 -20.86 2.40
C LYS A 128 7.56 -22.35 2.21
N ASP A 129 8.41 -23.23 2.73
CA ASP A 129 8.22 -24.68 2.68
C ASP A 129 6.95 -25.10 3.41
N ASN A 130 6.65 -24.51 4.57
CA ASN A 130 5.40 -24.78 5.29
C ASN A 130 4.16 -24.31 4.50
N ILE A 131 4.23 -23.14 3.84
CA ILE A 131 3.15 -22.64 2.99
C ILE A 131 2.96 -23.56 1.78
N ILE A 132 4.04 -23.96 1.11
CA ILE A 132 4.03 -24.90 -0.01
C ILE A 132 3.45 -26.25 0.42
N ARG A 133 3.87 -26.78 1.58
CA ARG A 133 3.30 -27.98 2.16
C ARG A 133 1.78 -27.86 2.33
N LYS A 134 1.29 -26.72 2.84
CA LYS A 134 -0.16 -26.50 2.95
C LYS A 134 -0.88 -26.41 1.60
N ILE A 135 -0.22 -25.92 0.55
CA ILE A 135 -0.78 -25.96 -0.82
C ILE A 135 -0.80 -27.40 -1.36
N ARG A 136 0.22 -28.21 -1.09
CA ARG A 136 0.21 -29.66 -1.40
C ARG A 136 -0.96 -30.37 -0.69
N GLU A 137 -1.20 -30.06 0.59
CA GLU A 137 -2.36 -30.59 1.31
C GLU A 137 -3.71 -30.17 0.68
N ILE A 138 -3.80 -28.97 0.09
CA ILE A 138 -4.99 -28.53 -0.67
C ILE A 138 -5.20 -29.41 -1.91
N ILE A 139 -4.12 -29.71 -2.66
CA ILE A 139 -4.19 -30.59 -3.84
C ILE A 139 -4.73 -31.96 -3.43
N LEU A 140 -4.23 -32.53 -2.33
CA LEU A 140 -4.73 -33.81 -1.81
C LEU A 140 -6.19 -33.71 -1.34
N PHE A 141 -6.57 -32.66 -0.62
CA PHE A 141 -7.95 -32.44 -0.17
C PHE A 141 -8.94 -32.44 -1.33
N TYR A 142 -8.60 -31.77 -2.44
CA TYR A 142 -9.44 -31.72 -3.64
C TYR A 142 -9.29 -32.94 -4.56
N GLY A 143 -8.27 -33.77 -4.33
CA GLY A 143 -8.07 -35.08 -4.94
C GLY A 143 -8.80 -36.23 -4.24
N ASP A 144 -9.58 -35.96 -3.18
CA ASP A 144 -10.37 -36.98 -2.50
C ASP A 144 -11.59 -37.36 -3.37
N SER A 145 -11.79 -38.66 -3.59
CA SER A 145 -12.96 -39.20 -4.31
C SER A 145 -14.29 -38.89 -3.63
N SER A 146 -14.29 -38.63 -2.32
CA SER A 146 -15.48 -38.30 -1.55
C SER A 146 -16.03 -36.90 -1.84
N LEU A 147 -15.20 -35.99 -2.37
CA LEU A 147 -15.58 -34.60 -2.60
C LEU A 147 -16.46 -34.45 -3.86
N PRO A 148 -17.62 -33.77 -3.80
CA PRO A 148 -18.43 -33.52 -4.99
C PRO A 148 -17.69 -32.66 -6.03
N GLN A 149 -17.84 -32.98 -7.32
CA GLN A 149 -17.24 -32.19 -8.40
C GLN A 149 -17.68 -30.72 -8.38
N ILE A 150 -18.94 -30.44 -8.03
CA ILE A 150 -19.45 -29.06 -7.93
C ILE A 150 -18.68 -28.25 -6.87
N GLU A 151 -18.34 -28.86 -5.73
CA GLU A 151 -17.59 -28.19 -4.66
C GLU A 151 -16.13 -27.89 -5.07
N PHE A 152 -15.53 -28.81 -5.83
CA PHE A 152 -14.24 -28.60 -6.49
C PHE A 152 -14.31 -27.40 -7.44
N GLU A 153 -15.25 -27.39 -8.39
CA GLU A 153 -15.39 -26.36 -9.42
C GLU A 153 -15.63 -24.97 -8.80
N GLU A 154 -16.53 -24.88 -7.81
CA GLU A 154 -16.80 -23.63 -7.11
C GLU A 154 -15.56 -23.06 -6.42
N THR A 155 -14.72 -23.92 -5.84
CA THR A 155 -13.50 -23.50 -5.15
C THR A 155 -12.42 -23.12 -6.14
N ILE A 156 -12.13 -23.99 -7.11
CA ILE A 156 -11.09 -23.78 -8.12
C ILE A 156 -11.37 -22.53 -8.94
N ASN A 157 -12.64 -22.28 -9.29
CA ASN A 157 -13.02 -21.03 -9.95
C ASN A 157 -12.70 -19.79 -9.10
N LYS A 158 -12.88 -19.84 -7.77
CA LYS A 158 -12.51 -18.73 -6.87
C LYS A 158 -11.00 -18.53 -6.75
N ILE A 159 -10.20 -19.59 -6.92
CA ILE A 159 -8.72 -19.52 -6.89
C ILE A 159 -8.17 -18.95 -8.20
N ILE A 160 -8.69 -19.43 -9.34
CA ILE A 160 -8.28 -19.02 -10.69
C ILE A 160 -8.78 -17.61 -11.02
N ASN A 161 -10.02 -17.29 -10.63
CA ASN A 161 -10.65 -15.99 -10.86
C ASN A 161 -10.91 -15.25 -9.54
N PRO A 162 -9.86 -14.88 -8.78
CA PRO A 162 -10.03 -14.34 -7.45
C PRO A 162 -10.59 -12.93 -7.49
N ALA A 163 -11.63 -12.67 -6.69
CA ALA A 163 -11.97 -11.30 -6.34
C ALA A 163 -10.77 -10.65 -5.63
N LYS A 164 -10.56 -9.33 -5.81
CA LYS A 164 -9.46 -8.60 -5.18
C LYS A 164 -9.45 -8.85 -3.66
N ASN A 165 -8.29 -9.15 -3.08
CA ASN A 165 -8.12 -9.35 -1.63
C ASN A 165 -8.85 -10.57 -1.06
N SER A 166 -8.93 -11.63 -1.85
CA SER A 166 -9.44 -12.91 -1.38
C SER A 166 -8.31 -13.75 -0.79
N ILE A 167 -8.63 -14.50 0.25
CA ILE A 167 -7.69 -15.36 0.95
C ILE A 167 -8.28 -16.77 1.11
N ILE A 168 -7.40 -17.76 1.16
CA ILE A 168 -7.69 -19.11 1.56
C ILE A 168 -7.45 -19.21 3.08
N ALA A 169 -8.48 -19.61 3.80
CA ALA A 169 -8.39 -20.01 5.20
C ALA A 169 -8.44 -21.53 5.28
N ILE A 170 -7.38 -22.13 5.81
CA ILE A 170 -7.25 -23.57 6.02
C ILE A 170 -7.36 -23.82 7.50
N TYR A 171 -8.26 -24.70 7.93
CA TYR A 171 -8.46 -25.07 9.32
C TYR A 171 -7.92 -26.47 9.55
N ASN A 172 -7.02 -26.62 10.52
CA ASN A 172 -6.51 -27.93 10.95
C ASN A 172 -7.33 -28.47 12.15
N THR A 173 -8.29 -27.70 12.64
CA THR A 173 -9.08 -28.00 13.85
C THR A 173 -10.57 -27.89 13.60
N THR A 174 -11.37 -28.47 14.48
CA THR A 174 -12.84 -28.40 14.42
C THR A 174 -13.41 -27.00 14.70
N ASP A 175 -12.65 -26.13 15.36
CA ASP A 175 -12.98 -24.72 15.57
C ASP A 175 -12.84 -23.93 14.25
N LYS A 176 -13.98 -23.62 13.62
CA LYS A 176 -14.09 -22.99 12.29
C LYS A 176 -14.32 -21.48 12.35
N ASP A 177 -13.76 -20.80 13.36
CA ASP A 177 -13.87 -19.35 13.44
C ASP A 177 -12.79 -18.65 12.60
N PHE A 178 -13.21 -18.16 11.42
CA PHE A 178 -12.37 -17.37 10.52
C PHE A 178 -11.73 -16.17 11.21
N VAL A 179 -12.49 -15.43 12.00
CA VAL A 179 -12.02 -14.21 12.67
C VAL A 179 -10.91 -14.55 13.64
N LYS A 180 -11.10 -15.61 14.42
CA LYS A 180 -10.13 -16.10 15.39
C LYS A 180 -8.87 -16.61 14.69
N LEU A 181 -9.01 -17.43 13.64
CA LEU A 181 -7.88 -17.93 12.86
C LEU A 181 -7.10 -16.78 12.22
N TYR A 182 -7.79 -15.85 11.55
CA TYR A 182 -7.18 -14.72 10.86
C TYR A 182 -6.44 -13.79 11.83
N SER A 183 -7.08 -13.41 12.94
CA SER A 183 -6.50 -12.49 13.92
C SER A 183 -5.30 -13.10 14.62
N LYS A 184 -5.37 -14.38 15.03
CA LYS A 184 -4.26 -15.12 15.62
C LYS A 184 -3.10 -15.27 14.63
N SER A 185 -3.40 -15.65 13.38
CA SER A 185 -2.41 -15.80 12.32
C SER A 185 -1.71 -14.48 12.02
N TYR A 186 -2.47 -13.38 11.93
CA TYR A 186 -1.92 -12.06 11.71
C TYR A 186 -1.02 -11.60 12.87
N PHE A 187 -1.44 -11.82 14.12
CA PHE A 187 -0.62 -11.47 15.27
C PHE A 187 0.69 -12.26 15.31
N ILE A 188 0.65 -13.58 15.08
CA ILE A 188 1.86 -14.43 15.01
C ILE A 188 2.77 -13.98 13.86
N TYR A 189 2.19 -13.67 12.69
CA TYR A 189 2.93 -13.13 11.55
C TYR A 189 3.73 -11.87 11.94
N LEU A 190 3.10 -10.94 12.65
CA LEU A 190 3.77 -9.73 13.14
C LEU A 190 4.82 -10.01 14.22
N LEU A 191 4.55 -10.96 15.15
CA LEU A 191 5.52 -11.35 16.19
C LEU A 191 6.81 -11.94 15.62
N LYS A 192 6.74 -12.54 14.43
CA LYS A 192 7.92 -13.03 13.70
C LYS A 192 8.73 -11.91 13.02
N GLY A 193 8.29 -10.64 13.13
CA GLY A 193 8.94 -9.50 12.49
C GLY A 193 8.57 -9.32 11.01
N HIS A 194 7.61 -10.09 10.50
CA HIS A 194 7.19 -9.99 9.11
C HIS A 194 6.42 -8.70 8.83
N LYS A 195 6.53 -8.23 7.59
CA LYS A 195 5.83 -7.04 7.10
C LYS A 195 4.85 -7.44 6.01
N THR A 196 3.61 -6.97 6.10
CA THR A 196 2.63 -7.18 5.02
C THR A 196 3.11 -6.54 3.73
N ILE A 197 2.74 -7.11 2.59
CA ILE A 197 3.08 -6.55 1.29
C ILE A 197 2.59 -5.10 1.20
N TYR A 198 3.52 -4.20 0.90
CA TYR A 198 3.23 -2.79 0.70
C TYR A 198 2.51 -2.60 -0.65
N PRO A 199 1.35 -1.91 -0.69
CA PRO A 199 0.64 -1.70 -1.94
C PRO A 199 1.45 -0.85 -2.93
N THR A 200 1.63 -1.34 -4.16
CA THR A 200 2.42 -0.65 -5.17
C THR A 200 1.80 0.69 -5.57
N GLU A 201 0.48 0.85 -5.44
CA GLU A 201 -0.21 2.12 -5.70
C GLU A 201 0.18 3.23 -4.72
N LEU A 202 0.70 2.86 -3.55
CA LEU A 202 1.18 3.77 -2.51
C LEU A 202 2.68 4.02 -2.60
N LEU A 203 3.37 3.44 -3.59
CA LEU A 203 4.74 3.82 -3.88
C LEU A 203 4.75 5.12 -4.68
N HIS A 204 5.67 6.01 -4.33
CA HIS A 204 5.93 7.25 -5.06
C HIS A 204 7.43 7.40 -5.25
N THR A 205 7.86 7.50 -6.51
CA THR A 205 9.25 7.77 -6.84
C THR A 205 9.46 9.26 -7.01
N TYR A 206 10.49 9.78 -6.34
CA TYR A 206 10.96 11.14 -6.55
C TYR A 206 11.33 11.34 -8.02
N ARG A 207 10.98 12.49 -8.60
CA ARG A 207 11.29 12.81 -9.99
C ARG A 207 12.06 14.12 -10.05
N ILE A 208 13.36 14.01 -10.31
CA ILE A 208 14.21 15.17 -10.53
C ILE A 208 13.66 15.95 -11.72
N ASN A 209 13.29 17.21 -11.50
CA ASN A 209 13.10 18.14 -12.60
C ASN A 209 14.45 18.77 -12.94
N ASN A 210 15.14 18.20 -13.93
CA ASN A 210 16.47 18.68 -14.37
C ASN A 210 16.49 20.17 -14.74
N THR A 211 15.35 20.75 -15.11
CA THR A 211 15.27 22.19 -15.40
C THR A 211 15.56 23.06 -14.18
N LEU A 212 15.31 22.56 -12.97
CA LEU A 212 15.48 23.29 -11.71
C LEU A 212 16.94 23.35 -11.26
N ILE A 213 17.74 22.35 -11.66
CA ILE A 213 19.20 22.34 -11.44
C ILE A 213 19.83 23.56 -12.14
N ASN A 214 19.37 23.86 -13.36
CA ASN A 214 19.86 24.99 -14.15
C ASN A 214 19.37 26.35 -13.63
N THR A 215 18.36 26.39 -12.75
CA THR A 215 17.87 27.63 -12.13
C THR A 215 18.53 27.94 -10.78
N VAL A 216 19.39 27.05 -10.27
CA VAL A 216 20.11 27.30 -9.02
C VAL A 216 20.92 28.58 -9.15
N ASN A 217 20.62 29.56 -8.30
CA ASN A 217 21.24 30.87 -8.39
C ASN A 217 22.73 30.80 -7.98
N HIS A 218 23.62 30.71 -8.96
CA HIS A 218 25.07 30.63 -8.77
C HIS A 218 25.69 31.91 -8.19
N SER A 219 24.95 33.03 -8.16
CA SER A 219 25.44 34.31 -7.61
C SER A 219 25.29 34.42 -6.08
N THR A 220 24.52 33.53 -5.46
CA THR A 220 24.33 33.45 -4.00
C THR A 220 25.27 32.43 -3.39
N SER A 221 26.06 32.82 -2.39
CA SER A 221 27.17 32.01 -1.87
C SER A 221 26.88 31.23 -0.58
N ASP A 222 25.71 31.41 0.04
CA ASP A 222 25.46 30.87 1.39
C ASP A 222 24.28 29.88 1.44
N PHE A 223 24.46 28.75 0.77
CA PHE A 223 23.50 27.64 0.80
C PHE A 223 23.41 26.98 2.19
N THR A 224 24.40 27.19 3.08
CA THR A 224 24.40 26.58 4.41
C THR A 224 23.23 27.02 5.26
N GLN A 225 22.59 28.14 4.93
CA GLN A 225 21.45 28.61 5.69
C GLN A 225 20.28 27.63 5.66
N PHE A 226 20.15 26.77 4.64
CA PHE A 226 19.01 25.86 4.48
C PHE A 226 19.33 24.40 4.85
N PHE A 227 20.39 24.12 5.62
CA PHE A 227 20.80 22.74 5.92
C PHE A 227 19.69 21.90 6.57
N GLU A 228 18.93 22.47 7.50
CA GLU A 228 17.79 21.80 8.14
C GLU A 228 16.68 21.43 7.15
N ILE A 229 16.55 22.15 6.03
CA ILE A 229 15.62 21.80 4.95
C ILE A 229 16.24 20.71 4.07
N TYR A 230 17.56 20.76 3.82
CA TYR A 230 18.26 19.73 3.05
C TYR A 230 18.21 18.36 3.73
N ASP A 231 18.38 18.32 5.05
CA ASP A 231 18.29 17.06 5.82
C ASP A 231 16.91 16.41 5.66
N VAL A 232 15.82 17.20 5.70
CA VAL A 232 14.47 16.67 5.49
C VAL A 232 14.21 16.29 4.03
N ILE A 233 14.80 17.01 3.07
CA ILE A 233 14.76 16.63 1.65
C ILE A 233 15.49 15.30 1.43
N ASP A 234 16.62 15.08 2.10
CA ASP A 234 17.38 13.83 2.03
C ASP A 234 16.56 12.67 2.61
N GLU A 235 15.98 12.84 3.80
CA GLU A 235 15.03 11.87 4.36
C GLU A 235 13.86 11.60 3.41
N TYR A 236 13.29 12.65 2.80
CA TYR A 236 12.21 12.54 1.80
C TYR A 236 12.63 11.69 0.59
N HIS A 237 13.87 11.80 0.11
CA HIS A 237 14.39 10.98 -1.00
C HIS A 237 14.51 9.50 -0.63
N HIS A 238 14.81 9.17 0.63
CA HIS A 238 14.94 7.80 1.11
C HIS A 238 13.62 7.08 1.41
N ILE A 239 12.48 7.78 1.33
CA ILE A 239 11.16 7.22 1.60
C ILE A 239 10.45 6.91 0.29
N ASP A 240 9.93 5.70 0.11
CA ASP A 240 9.07 5.35 -1.04
C ASP A 240 7.56 5.40 -0.73
N ASP A 241 7.20 5.38 0.56
CA ASP A 241 5.82 5.43 1.06
C ASP A 241 5.18 6.79 0.77
N LEU A 242 4.06 6.79 0.03
CA LEU A 242 3.32 8.00 -0.36
C LEU A 242 2.87 8.86 0.83
N LEU A 243 2.38 8.24 1.92
CA LEU A 243 1.90 8.93 3.10
C LEU A 243 3.05 9.58 3.86
N ILE A 244 4.14 8.83 4.08
CA ILE A 244 5.30 9.34 4.79
C ILE A 244 5.99 10.43 3.96
N LYS A 245 6.12 10.25 2.63
CA LYS A 245 6.59 11.30 1.73
C LYS A 245 5.77 12.57 1.84
N TYR A 246 4.44 12.45 1.87
CA TYR A 246 3.56 13.60 2.07
C TYR A 246 3.84 14.30 3.41
N LEU A 247 4.04 13.55 4.50
CA LEU A 247 4.38 14.13 5.81
C LEU A 247 5.73 14.86 5.79
N LYS A 248 6.74 14.31 5.10
CA LYS A 248 8.03 14.99 4.96
C LYS A 248 7.94 16.24 4.11
N LEU A 249 7.17 16.21 3.02
CA LEU A 249 6.88 17.42 2.24
C LEU A 249 6.20 18.49 3.11
N TYR A 250 5.22 18.09 3.90
CA TYR A 250 4.53 18.98 4.83
C TYR A 250 5.48 19.55 5.90
N GLN A 251 6.39 18.73 6.43
CA GLN A 251 7.45 19.19 7.36
C GLN A 251 8.34 20.26 6.72
N ILE A 252 8.68 20.12 5.43
CA ILE A 252 9.44 21.16 4.71
C ILE A 252 8.62 22.46 4.60
N ILE A 253 7.31 22.37 4.34
CA ILE A 253 6.41 23.54 4.32
C ILE A 253 6.42 24.23 5.70
N GLU A 254 6.33 23.47 6.79
CA GLU A 254 6.43 24.00 8.16
C GLU A 254 7.77 24.72 8.39
N TYR A 255 8.89 24.14 7.96
CA TYR A 255 10.18 24.81 8.05
C TYR A 255 10.24 26.11 7.26
N LEU A 256 9.66 26.17 6.05
CA LEU A 256 9.59 27.44 5.31
C LEU A 256 8.74 28.49 6.03
N ILE A 257 7.64 28.09 6.67
CA ILE A 257 6.80 28.97 7.48
C ILE A 257 7.56 29.50 8.68
N THR A 258 8.17 28.62 9.47
CA THR A 258 8.98 29.00 10.64
C THR A 258 10.11 29.93 10.24
N ARG A 259 10.78 29.62 9.13
CA ARG A 259 11.85 30.45 8.59
C ARG A 259 11.38 31.83 8.17
N HIS A 260 10.22 31.95 7.53
CA HIS A 260 9.63 33.25 7.23
C HIS A 260 9.43 34.11 8.49
N ILE A 261 8.99 33.49 9.59
CA ILE A 261 8.84 34.21 10.86
C ILE A 261 10.21 34.68 11.37
N LEU A 262 11.23 33.81 11.35
CA LEU A 262 12.59 34.16 11.78
C LEU A 262 13.22 35.28 10.91
N VAL A 263 12.99 35.26 9.59
CA VAL A 263 13.44 36.32 8.67
C VAL A 263 12.78 37.65 9.00
N ASN A 264 11.46 37.66 9.29
CA ASN A 264 10.77 38.88 9.71
C ASN A 264 11.37 39.45 10.99
N ILE A 265 11.66 38.60 11.97
CA ILE A 265 12.25 39.03 13.25
C ILE A 265 13.63 39.64 13.00
N GLN A 266 14.50 38.95 12.25
CA GLN A 266 15.82 39.48 11.88
C GLN A 266 15.72 40.85 11.19
N SER A 267 14.70 41.05 10.35
CA SER A 267 14.51 42.32 9.64
C SER A 267 13.98 43.47 10.50
N ASN A 268 13.29 43.16 11.61
CA ASN A 268 12.68 44.15 12.51
C ASN A 268 13.56 44.50 13.72
N THR A 269 14.63 43.74 13.96
CA THR A 269 15.46 43.90 15.15
C THR A 269 16.64 44.81 14.91
N SER A 270 16.39 46.11 15.05
CA SER A 270 17.41 47.10 15.39
C SER A 270 17.54 47.30 16.91
N ASN A 271 16.77 46.58 17.74
CA ASN A 271 16.69 46.78 19.18
C ASN A 271 16.45 45.45 19.95
N GLN A 272 17.29 45.15 20.96
CA GLN A 272 17.34 43.89 21.71
C GLN A 272 16.01 43.54 22.43
N ASN A 273 15.32 44.54 22.96
CA ASN A 273 14.03 44.34 23.64
C ASN A 273 12.91 43.93 22.69
N LEU A 274 13.01 44.32 21.40
CA LEU A 274 12.07 43.87 20.38
C LEU A 274 12.32 42.41 20.00
N PHE A 275 13.59 42.01 19.88
CA PHE A 275 13.97 40.61 19.58
C PHE A 275 13.43 39.63 20.64
N LEU A 276 13.68 39.89 21.93
CA LEU A 276 13.21 39.01 23.01
C LEU A 276 11.68 38.92 23.04
N ARG A 277 10.99 40.04 22.83
CA ARG A 277 9.52 40.08 22.78
C ARG A 277 8.96 39.28 21.60
N GLU A 278 9.57 39.40 20.43
CA GLU A 278 9.18 38.64 19.23
C GLU A 278 9.49 37.15 19.37
N MET A 279 10.62 36.77 19.98
CA MET A 279 10.95 35.38 20.31
C MET A 279 9.98 34.75 21.31
N TYR A 280 9.56 35.46 22.35
CA TYR A 280 8.51 34.97 23.26
C TYR A 280 7.14 34.82 22.58
N SER A 281 6.86 35.62 21.55
CA SER A 281 5.63 35.48 20.77
C SER A 281 5.64 34.26 19.85
N LEU A 282 6.82 33.89 19.34
CA LEU A 282 7.05 32.68 18.55
C LEU A 282 6.70 31.40 19.33
N ALA A 283 7.01 31.35 20.63
CA ALA A 283 6.67 30.21 21.50
C ALA A 283 5.15 29.99 21.68
N LYS A 284 4.31 30.91 21.18
CA LYS A 284 2.83 30.83 21.23
C LYS A 284 2.20 30.60 19.86
N ILE A 285 2.99 30.49 18.79
CA ILE A 285 2.47 30.27 17.43
C ILE A 285 2.22 28.77 17.26
N ASP A 286 1.00 28.39 16.91
CA ASP A 286 0.67 27.02 16.51
C ASP A 286 1.51 26.61 15.29
N ASP A 287 1.96 25.35 15.26
CA ASP A 287 2.95 24.80 14.32
C ASP A 287 2.58 24.94 12.82
N PHE A 288 1.35 25.34 12.47
CA PHE A 288 0.93 25.62 11.08
C PHE A 288 -0.08 26.78 10.98
N ASP A 289 0.42 28.02 10.90
CA ASP A 289 -0.39 29.25 10.78
C ASP A 289 -0.77 29.57 9.32
N GLU A 290 -2.08 29.64 9.03
CA GLU A 290 -2.65 30.04 7.72
C GLU A 290 -2.10 31.38 7.23
N LYS A 291 -1.91 32.33 8.13
CA LYS A 291 -1.41 33.66 7.78
C LYS A 291 0.03 33.60 7.26
N ASN A 292 0.89 32.84 7.91
CA ASN A 292 2.29 32.72 7.52
C ASN A 292 2.46 31.82 6.28
N PHE A 293 1.65 30.76 6.14
CA PHE A 293 1.58 30.00 4.89
C PHE A 293 1.27 30.92 3.70
N LYS A 294 0.24 31.76 3.82
CA LYS A 294 -0.13 32.69 2.75
C LYS A 294 1.02 33.62 2.37
N LYS A 295 1.76 34.15 3.34
CA LYS A 295 2.94 35.01 3.08
C LYS A 295 4.07 34.27 2.36
N VAL A 296 4.39 33.05 2.78
CA VAL A 296 5.45 32.24 2.17
C VAL A 296 5.12 31.91 0.70
N PHE A 297 3.84 31.64 0.40
CA PHE A 297 3.39 31.20 -0.92
C PHE A 297 2.64 32.29 -1.72
N GLU A 298 2.69 33.57 -1.31
CA GLU A 298 1.93 34.64 -1.98
C GLU A 298 2.31 34.78 -3.46
N ASN A 299 3.60 34.68 -3.78
CA ASN A 299 4.10 34.71 -5.17
C ASN A 299 3.59 33.53 -6.02
N ASN A 300 3.12 32.46 -5.38
CA ASN A 300 2.56 31.27 -6.03
C ASN A 300 1.04 31.23 -5.97
N ARG A 301 0.37 32.22 -5.35
CA ARG A 301 -1.07 32.18 -5.06
C ARG A 301 -1.91 31.91 -6.31
N THR A 302 -1.72 32.69 -7.37
CA THR A 302 -2.50 32.55 -8.62
C THR A 302 -2.25 31.20 -9.29
N ASP A 303 -0.99 30.76 -9.36
CA ASP A 303 -0.60 29.47 -9.93
C ASP A 303 -1.19 28.30 -9.13
N LEU A 304 -1.06 28.33 -7.79
CA LEU A 304 -1.62 27.32 -6.89
C LEU A 304 -3.15 27.27 -6.96
N SER A 305 -3.84 28.42 -7.00
CA SER A 305 -5.30 28.48 -7.16
C SER A 305 -5.74 27.87 -8.47
N ASN A 306 -5.13 28.26 -9.59
CA ASN A 306 -5.50 27.75 -10.91
C ASN A 306 -5.20 26.26 -11.05
N TRP A 307 -4.03 25.83 -10.58
CA TRP A 307 -3.65 24.43 -10.54
C TRP A 307 -4.64 23.61 -9.71
N PHE A 308 -4.91 23.99 -8.46
CA PHE A 308 -5.79 23.23 -7.58
C PHE A 308 -7.22 23.18 -8.12
N LYS A 309 -7.73 24.30 -8.65
CA LYS A 309 -8.99 24.36 -9.38
C LYS A 309 -9.03 23.32 -10.52
N SER A 310 -8.01 23.31 -11.38
CA SER A 310 -7.95 22.38 -12.52
C SER A 310 -7.99 20.91 -12.10
N LYS A 311 -7.38 20.57 -10.95
CA LYS A 311 -7.36 19.19 -10.43
C LYS A 311 -8.72 18.78 -9.86
N ILE A 312 -9.43 19.71 -9.22
CA ILE A 312 -10.79 19.49 -8.72
C ILE A 312 -11.77 19.36 -9.89
N ASP A 313 -11.75 20.32 -10.82
CA ASP A 313 -12.70 20.36 -11.95
C ASP A 313 -12.44 19.22 -12.95
N GLY A 314 -11.17 18.82 -13.12
CA GLY A 314 -10.77 17.76 -14.06
C GLY A 314 -10.90 16.33 -13.53
N ASN A 315 -11.14 16.12 -12.22
CA ASN A 315 -11.23 14.79 -11.64
C ASN A 315 -12.28 14.71 -10.51
N SER A 316 -13.41 14.06 -10.81
CA SER A 316 -14.52 13.89 -9.86
C SER A 316 -14.13 13.14 -8.58
N LYS A 317 -13.19 12.20 -8.63
CA LYS A 317 -12.71 11.49 -7.43
C LYS A 317 -11.91 12.40 -6.52
N ILE A 318 -11.07 13.28 -7.08
CA ILE A 318 -10.34 14.29 -6.31
C ILE A 318 -11.33 15.29 -5.70
N LYS A 319 -12.32 15.75 -6.47
CA LYS A 319 -13.36 16.66 -5.95
C LYS A 319 -14.09 16.08 -4.74
N VAL A 320 -14.60 14.85 -4.86
CA VAL A 320 -15.27 14.15 -3.74
C VAL A 320 -14.33 13.99 -2.54
N ALA A 321 -13.06 13.68 -2.78
CA ALA A 321 -12.07 13.55 -1.71
C ALA A 321 -11.83 14.89 -0.98
N VAL A 322 -11.70 15.99 -1.71
CA VAL A 322 -11.55 17.35 -1.16
C VAL A 322 -12.78 17.75 -0.36
N GLU A 323 -13.98 17.54 -0.91
CA GLU A 323 -15.24 17.85 -0.23
C GLU A 323 -15.38 17.05 1.07
N HIS A 324 -15.07 15.76 1.04
CA HIS A 324 -15.13 14.90 2.22
C HIS A 324 -14.08 15.25 3.29
N LEU A 325 -12.91 15.75 2.90
CA LEU A 325 -11.92 16.27 3.84
C LEU A 325 -12.40 17.58 4.48
N LEU A 326 -12.84 18.53 3.66
CA LEU A 326 -13.20 19.86 4.12
C LEU A 326 -14.50 19.87 4.92
N TYR A 327 -15.48 19.09 4.51
CA TYR A 327 -16.85 19.07 5.04
C TYR A 327 -17.25 17.65 5.45
N PRO A 328 -16.59 17.06 6.46
CA PRO A 328 -16.96 15.73 6.92
C PRO A 328 -18.39 15.76 7.45
N ASN A 329 -19.24 14.85 6.95
CA ASN A 329 -20.67 14.73 7.29
C ASN A 329 -21.60 15.83 6.76
N GLU A 330 -21.14 16.68 5.82
CA GLU A 330 -22.01 17.66 5.18
C GLU A 330 -22.13 17.39 3.68
N THR A 331 -23.31 17.63 3.11
CA THR A 331 -23.54 17.61 1.66
C THR A 331 -23.22 18.98 1.05
N LYS A 332 -22.01 19.50 1.31
CA LYS A 332 -21.54 20.77 0.73
C LYS A 332 -20.59 20.49 -0.43
N SER A 333 -20.82 21.18 -1.54
CA SER A 333 -19.88 21.18 -2.66
C SER A 333 -18.78 22.22 -2.44
N PHE A 334 -17.60 21.93 -2.97
CA PHE A 334 -16.51 22.91 -2.97
C PHE A 334 -16.68 23.85 -4.17
N ASP A 335 -16.84 25.15 -3.90
CA ASP A 335 -16.99 26.17 -4.93
C ASP A 335 -15.62 26.52 -5.56
N THR A 336 -15.48 26.23 -6.85
CA THR A 336 -14.28 26.50 -7.64
C THR A 336 -14.36 27.80 -8.46
N SER A 337 -15.45 28.57 -8.32
CA SER A 337 -15.64 29.85 -9.02
C SER A 337 -14.75 30.97 -8.49
N ASN A 338 -14.49 30.99 -7.17
CA ASN A 338 -13.68 32.00 -6.51
C ASN A 338 -12.26 31.51 -6.20
N LEU A 339 -11.26 32.01 -6.93
CA LEU A 339 -9.86 31.59 -6.78
C LEU A 339 -9.26 31.84 -5.39
N ASN A 340 -9.78 32.81 -4.63
CA ASN A 340 -9.35 33.04 -3.25
C ASN A 340 -9.88 31.97 -2.31
N GLN A 341 -11.12 31.50 -2.52
CA GLN A 341 -11.67 30.37 -1.78
C GLN A 341 -10.94 29.08 -2.15
N VAL A 342 -10.59 28.89 -3.42
CA VAL A 342 -9.77 27.76 -3.88
C VAL A 342 -8.42 27.73 -3.16
N TYR A 343 -7.73 28.88 -3.06
CA TYR A 343 -6.45 28.98 -2.35
C TYR A 343 -6.57 28.65 -0.86
N ASN A 344 -7.58 29.21 -0.18
CA ASN A 344 -7.83 28.92 1.23
C ASN A 344 -8.23 27.45 1.44
N GLY A 345 -8.97 26.87 0.50
CA GLY A 345 -9.33 25.46 0.49
C GLY A 345 -8.10 24.56 0.36
N LEU A 346 -7.13 24.90 -0.50
CA LEU A 346 -5.87 24.17 -0.64
C LEU A 346 -5.11 24.12 0.69
N PHE A 347 -4.96 25.25 1.38
CA PHE A 347 -4.32 25.31 2.69
C PHE A 347 -5.00 24.38 3.71
N ARG A 348 -6.33 24.45 3.80
CA ARG A 348 -7.12 23.59 4.70
C ARG A 348 -7.00 22.11 4.34
N VAL A 349 -6.95 21.78 3.05
CA VAL A 349 -6.75 20.42 2.57
C VAL A 349 -5.37 19.90 2.99
N LEU A 350 -4.31 20.69 2.85
CA LEU A 350 -2.97 20.30 3.31
C LEU A 350 -2.96 19.98 4.80
N TYR A 351 -3.48 20.91 5.61
CA TYR A 351 -3.54 20.72 7.06
C TYR A 351 -4.37 19.50 7.46
N LYS A 352 -5.57 19.36 6.88
CA LYS A 352 -6.46 18.22 7.17
C LYS A 352 -5.86 16.90 6.72
N LEU A 353 -5.22 16.84 5.55
CA LEU A 353 -4.55 15.63 5.09
C LEU A 353 -3.45 15.20 6.06
N ARG A 354 -2.60 16.12 6.51
CA ARG A 354 -1.58 15.81 7.53
C ARG A 354 -2.21 15.24 8.79
N ASN A 355 -3.26 15.89 9.30
CA ASN A 355 -3.93 15.42 10.51
C ASN A 355 -4.60 14.05 10.32
N THR A 356 -5.17 13.78 9.15
CA THR A 356 -5.73 12.45 8.85
C THR A 356 -4.67 11.35 8.83
N ILE A 357 -3.41 11.67 8.52
CA ILE A 357 -2.33 10.67 8.51
C ILE A 357 -1.73 10.49 9.92
N VAL A 358 -1.52 11.57 10.67
CA VAL A 358 -0.80 11.56 11.96
C VAL A 358 -1.71 11.28 13.16
N HIS A 359 -2.94 11.77 13.15
CA HIS A 359 -3.84 11.70 14.30
C HIS A 359 -4.93 10.66 14.12
N ASN A 360 -5.24 9.95 15.21
CA ASN A 360 -6.32 8.96 15.29
C ASN A 360 -7.30 9.39 16.38
N LYS A 361 -8.07 10.45 16.13
CA LYS A 361 -9.28 10.72 16.91
C LYS A 361 -10.42 9.90 16.33
N GLU A 362 -11.22 9.23 17.17
CA GLU A 362 -12.29 8.30 16.75
C GLU A 362 -13.34 8.91 15.80
N SER A 363 -13.43 10.24 15.72
CA SER A 363 -14.32 10.98 14.80
C SER A 363 -13.65 11.43 13.50
N GLU A 364 -12.35 11.21 13.32
CA GLU A 364 -11.57 11.67 12.17
C GLU A 364 -11.21 10.52 11.22
N ILE A 365 -11.06 10.86 9.94
CA ILE A 365 -10.65 9.94 8.89
C ILE A 365 -9.17 9.60 9.12
N HIS A 366 -8.83 8.53 9.84
CA HIS A 366 -7.42 8.14 9.97
C HIS A 366 -6.96 7.40 8.71
N LEU A 367 -5.88 7.83 8.07
CA LEU A 367 -5.27 7.23 6.88
C LEU A 367 -4.08 6.38 7.28
N THR A 368 -4.13 5.11 6.91
CA THR A 368 -3.05 4.12 7.07
C THR A 368 -2.81 3.45 5.72
N ILE A 369 -1.64 2.85 5.55
CA ILE A 369 -1.29 2.03 4.36
C ILE A 369 -2.37 0.99 4.01
N HIS A 370 -3.15 0.62 5.02
CA HIS A 370 -4.16 -0.42 5.00
C HIS A 370 -5.57 0.02 4.64
N ASN A 371 -5.91 1.30 4.78
CA ASN A 371 -7.27 1.80 4.48
C ASN A 371 -7.27 2.88 3.40
N ILE A 372 -6.12 3.45 3.06
CA ILE A 372 -6.02 4.49 2.04
C ILE A 372 -6.41 3.96 0.65
N LEU A 373 -6.20 2.67 0.37
CA LEU A 373 -6.66 2.01 -0.87
C LEU A 373 -8.18 2.04 -1.06
N LEU A 374 -8.94 2.32 -0.01
CA LEU A 374 -10.39 2.52 -0.06
C LEU A 374 -10.77 3.93 -0.53
N LYS A 375 -9.78 4.83 -0.59
CA LYS A 375 -9.94 6.27 -0.80
C LYS A 375 -9.08 6.70 -2.00
N GLU A 376 -9.39 6.13 -3.17
CA GLU A 376 -8.65 6.38 -4.42
C GLU A 376 -8.48 7.88 -4.73
N GLY A 377 -9.54 8.68 -4.52
CA GLY A 377 -9.46 10.14 -4.70
C GLY A 377 -8.44 10.83 -3.80
N ILE A 378 -8.23 10.32 -2.58
CA ILE A 378 -7.21 10.83 -1.65
C ILE A 378 -5.80 10.45 -2.15
N ILE A 379 -5.60 9.24 -2.64
CA ILE A 379 -4.32 8.80 -3.22
C ILE A 379 -3.93 9.72 -4.38
N LEU A 380 -4.87 9.95 -5.30
CA LEU A 380 -4.66 10.83 -6.46
C LEU A 380 -4.33 12.26 -6.01
N LEU A 381 -5.09 12.80 -5.05
CA LEU A 381 -4.86 14.12 -4.49
C LEU A 381 -3.47 14.26 -3.84
N ILE A 382 -3.04 13.29 -3.02
CA ILE A 382 -1.73 13.33 -2.37
C ILE A 382 -0.60 13.30 -3.41
N LYS A 383 -0.69 12.45 -4.43
CA LYS A 383 0.31 12.39 -5.52
C LYS A 383 0.43 13.73 -6.24
N GLU A 384 -0.70 14.35 -6.57
CA GLU A 384 -0.74 15.66 -7.22
C GLU A 384 -0.15 16.77 -6.34
N LEU A 385 -0.50 16.78 -5.05
CA LEU A 385 0.05 17.73 -4.08
C LEU A 385 1.56 17.57 -3.94
N ILE A 386 2.05 16.34 -3.82
CA ILE A 386 3.49 16.05 -3.75
C ILE A 386 4.21 16.65 -4.95
N ILE A 387 3.78 16.30 -6.17
CA ILE A 387 4.42 16.78 -7.41
C ILE A 387 4.45 18.31 -7.47
N LYS A 388 3.33 18.97 -7.13
CA LYS A 388 3.24 20.44 -7.21
C LYS A 388 4.10 21.13 -6.17
N PHE A 389 4.04 20.70 -4.92
CA PHE A 389 4.77 21.35 -3.83
C PHE A 389 6.25 21.01 -3.83
N GLU A 390 6.65 19.81 -4.26
CA GLU A 390 8.06 19.45 -4.47
C GLU A 390 8.74 20.47 -5.40
N PHE A 391 8.13 20.74 -6.56
CA PHE A 391 8.65 21.75 -7.49
C PHE A 391 8.72 23.16 -6.86
N ILE A 392 7.63 23.62 -6.23
CA ILE A 392 7.56 24.98 -5.69
C ILE A 392 8.60 25.17 -4.57
N ILE A 393 8.66 24.24 -3.62
CA ILE A 393 9.56 24.31 -2.46
C ILE A 393 11.02 24.32 -2.91
N LEU A 394 11.41 23.38 -3.77
CA LEU A 394 12.78 23.32 -4.30
C LEU A 394 13.13 24.59 -5.06
N LYS A 395 12.19 25.15 -5.84
CA LYS A 395 12.38 26.41 -6.54
C LYS A 395 12.59 27.58 -5.59
N LYS A 396 11.81 27.71 -4.52
CA LYS A 396 11.98 28.79 -3.52
C LYS A 396 13.36 28.76 -2.87
N VAL A 397 13.85 27.57 -2.56
CA VAL A 397 15.19 27.37 -1.97
C VAL A 397 16.28 27.67 -3.01
N ALA A 398 16.15 27.18 -4.24
CA ALA A 398 17.10 27.42 -5.33
C ALA A 398 17.20 28.90 -5.75
N ASP A 399 16.06 29.61 -5.74
CA ASP A 399 15.94 31.02 -6.11
C ASP A 399 16.29 31.97 -4.93
N PHE A 400 16.52 31.43 -3.72
CA PHE A 400 16.78 32.22 -2.51
C PHE A 400 15.71 33.28 -2.25
N GLU A 401 14.43 32.87 -2.25
CA GLU A 401 13.33 33.82 -2.14
C GLU A 401 13.43 34.68 -0.87
N SER A 402 13.28 36.00 -1.04
CA SER A 402 13.47 36.98 0.04
C SER A 402 12.60 36.76 1.28
N THR A 403 11.47 36.05 1.14
CA THR A 403 10.54 35.72 2.22
C THR A 403 11.09 34.68 3.19
N ILE A 404 12.09 33.89 2.78
CA ILE A 404 12.68 32.79 3.54
C ILE A 404 14.22 32.87 3.64
N LYS A 405 14.85 33.83 2.97
CA LYS A 405 16.29 34.07 3.01
C LYS A 405 16.66 35.00 4.18
N TYR A 406 17.65 34.60 4.98
CA TYR A 406 18.27 35.51 5.95
C TYR A 406 19.08 36.58 5.23
N LYS A 407 18.95 37.84 5.67
CA LYS A 407 19.67 38.97 5.07
C LYS A 407 21.09 39.10 5.63
N ASN A 408 21.26 38.78 6.92
CA ASN A 408 22.52 38.92 7.63
C ASN A 408 22.99 37.55 8.13
N LYS A 409 24.31 37.32 8.13
CA LYS A 409 24.92 36.11 8.72
C LYS A 409 24.89 36.12 10.25
N HIS A 410 24.85 37.31 10.83
CA HIS A 410 24.84 37.52 12.27
C HIS A 410 23.62 38.37 12.65
N LEU A 411 23.12 38.13 13.86
CA LEU A 411 22.17 39.01 14.53
C LEU A 411 22.98 39.87 15.50
N ASP A 412 23.06 41.17 15.22
CA ASP A 412 23.71 42.12 16.11
C ASP A 412 22.77 42.36 17.30
N LEU A 413 22.98 41.59 18.36
CA LEU A 413 22.27 41.73 19.63
C LEU A 413 22.89 42.80 20.54
N TYR A 414 24.05 43.37 20.15
CA TYR A 414 24.86 44.36 20.86
C TYR A 414 25.57 45.31 19.91
#